data_AF-A0A836UFU8-F1
#
_entry.id   AF-A0A836UFU8-F1
#
_cell.length_a   1.000
_cell.length_b   1.000
_cell.length_c   1.000
_cell.angle_alpha   90.00
_cell.angle_beta   90.00
_cell.angle_gamma   90.00
#
_symmetry.space_group_name_H-M   'P 1'
#
loop_
_entity.id
_entity.type
_entity.pdbx_description
1 polymer ?
#
loop_
_entity_poly.entity_id
_entity_poly.type
_entity_poly.pdbx_seq_one_letter_code
_entity_poly.pdbx_strand_id
1 'polypeptide(L)'
;MIASLRRVLLDRGVHPVYYILRAWPVAIVPTVAIATIASVIAQLVGAEYLFDESQWGDLFEMSAGMLLLQIVVVAPILETLLMAPLLALLVRLLPRRRYAVLLSALAWAILHSLSAPIWGICIFWTFIIFSTAFLVWREVSFWHAVGVTAAIHALNNAFAGLGLVLS
;
A
#
# COMPACT_ATOMS: atom_id res chain seq x y z
N MET A 1 6.98 21.91 -3.22
CA MET A 1 6.70 20.45 -3.19
C MET A 1 5.57 20.08 -2.21
N ILE A 2 5.64 20.44 -0.93
CA ILE A 2 4.64 20.07 0.11
C ILE A 2 3.21 20.54 -0.23
N ALA A 3 3.04 21.76 -0.74
CA ALA A 3 1.73 22.28 -1.15
C ALA A 3 1.12 21.56 -2.37
N SER A 4 1.94 20.88 -3.18
CA SER A 4 1.46 20.09 -4.32
C SER A 4 0.94 18.72 -3.85
N LEU A 5 1.71 18.02 -3.01
CA LEU A 5 1.27 16.75 -2.40
C LEU A 5 -0.02 16.87 -1.60
N ARG A 6 -0.17 17.97 -0.85
CA ARG A 6 -1.42 18.25 -0.11
C ARG A 6 -2.62 18.35 -1.05
N ARG A 7 -2.47 19.03 -2.19
CA ARG A 7 -3.54 19.15 -3.19
C ARG A 7 -3.82 17.84 -3.89
N VAL A 8 -2.80 17.03 -4.16
CA VAL A 8 -2.99 15.71 -4.78
C VAL A 8 -3.75 14.76 -3.85
N LEU A 9 -3.35 14.67 -2.58
CA LEU A 9 -3.83 13.64 -1.67
C LEU A 9 -5.07 14.03 -0.86
N LEU A 10 -5.32 15.31 -0.61
CA LEU A 10 -6.42 15.74 0.26
C LEU A 10 -7.61 16.35 -0.50
N ASP A 11 -7.50 16.51 -1.81
CA ASP A 11 -8.58 17.06 -2.64
C ASP A 11 -9.57 16.00 -3.08
N ARG A 12 -10.70 15.93 -2.37
CA ARG A 12 -11.86 15.09 -2.69
C ARG A 12 -12.93 15.81 -3.52
N GLY A 13 -12.69 17.05 -3.95
CA GLY A 13 -13.63 17.81 -4.79
C GLY A 13 -13.60 17.37 -6.25
N VAL A 14 -12.63 16.55 -6.63
CA VAL A 14 -12.48 16.00 -7.97
C VAL A 14 -13.18 14.64 -8.14
N HIS A 15 -13.32 14.21 -9.38
CA HIS A 15 -13.81 12.87 -9.70
C HIS A 15 -12.89 11.76 -9.12
N PRO A 16 -13.45 10.65 -8.58
CA PRO A 16 -12.66 9.56 -7.98
C PRO A 16 -11.55 9.00 -8.87
N VAL A 17 -11.85 8.75 -10.15
CA VAL A 17 -10.85 8.23 -11.11
C VAL A 17 -9.67 9.20 -11.26
N TYR A 18 -9.93 10.50 -11.33
CA TYR A 18 -8.88 11.50 -11.43
C TYR A 18 -8.05 11.60 -10.14
N TYR A 19 -8.68 11.40 -8.97
CA TYR A 19 -7.95 11.27 -7.71
C TYR A 19 -7.02 10.05 -7.74
N ILE A 20 -7.53 8.88 -8.12
CA ILE A 20 -6.77 7.62 -8.18
C ILE A 20 -5.52 7.78 -9.06
N LEU A 21 -5.69 8.31 -10.28
CA LEU A 21 -4.59 8.50 -11.23
C LEU A 21 -3.51 9.48 -10.73
N ARG A 22 -3.86 10.44 -9.88
CA ARG A 22 -2.89 11.36 -9.26
C ARG A 22 -2.24 10.78 -8.01
N ALA A 23 -2.99 10.03 -7.20
CA ALA A 23 -2.52 9.46 -5.96
C ALA A 23 -1.63 8.23 -6.18
N TRP A 24 -1.90 7.43 -7.21
CA TRP A 24 -1.13 6.22 -7.52
C TRP A 24 0.36 6.47 -7.76
N PRO A 25 0.79 7.45 -8.59
CA PRO A 25 2.21 7.80 -8.73
C PRO A 25 2.88 8.20 -7.40
N VAL A 26 2.13 8.86 -6.51
CA VAL A 26 2.61 9.25 -5.18
C VAL A 26 2.79 8.03 -4.28
N ALA A 27 2.01 6.96 -4.48
CA ALA A 27 2.22 5.68 -3.81
C ALA A 27 3.40 4.91 -4.41
N ILE A 28 3.37 4.62 -5.71
CA ILE A 28 4.30 3.65 -6.31
C ILE A 28 5.74 4.16 -6.41
N VAL A 29 5.95 5.43 -6.77
CA VAL A 29 7.31 5.92 -7.05
C VAL A 29 8.21 5.87 -5.79
N PRO A 30 7.78 6.38 -4.62
CA PRO A 30 8.62 6.28 -3.43
C PRO A 30 8.74 4.85 -2.92
N THR A 31 7.70 4.03 -3.07
CA THR A 31 7.72 2.60 -2.71
C THR A 31 8.78 1.84 -3.51
N VAL A 32 8.82 2.02 -4.82
CA VAL A 32 9.86 1.42 -5.69
C VAL A 32 11.23 1.94 -5.31
N ALA A 33 11.39 3.25 -5.10
CA ALA A 33 12.67 3.82 -4.69
C ALA A 33 13.18 3.24 -3.35
N ILE A 34 12.30 3.11 -2.35
CA ILE A 34 12.62 2.49 -1.06
C ILE A 34 13.04 1.03 -1.26
N ALA A 35 12.28 0.25 -2.02
CA ALA A 35 12.58 -1.15 -2.28
C ALA A 35 13.94 -1.32 -3.02
N THR A 36 14.21 -0.49 -4.03
CA THR A 36 15.49 -0.49 -4.74
C THR A 36 16.66 -0.13 -3.83
N ILE A 37 16.53 0.92 -3.01
CA ILE A 37 17.58 1.32 -2.07
C ILE A 37 17.81 0.20 -1.03
N ALA A 38 16.75 -0.38 -0.49
CA ALA A 38 16.84 -1.48 0.46
C ALA A 38 17.52 -2.71 -0.14
N SER A 39 17.21 -3.05 -1.40
CA SER A 39 17.85 -4.15 -2.14
C SER A 39 19.34 -3.90 -2.37
N VAL A 40 19.72 -2.68 -2.78
CA VAL A 40 21.13 -2.31 -2.96
C VAL A 40 21.88 -2.39 -1.63
N ILE A 41 21.31 -1.87 -0.54
CA ILE A 41 21.93 -1.96 0.79
C ILE A 41 22.11 -3.42 1.20
N ALA A 42 21.09 -4.26 1.03
CA ALA A 42 21.15 -5.68 1.38
C ALA A 42 22.29 -6.39 0.63
N GLN A 43 22.44 -6.15 -0.68
CA GLN A 43 23.55 -6.70 -1.47
C GLN A 43 24.93 -6.22 -0.98
N LEU A 44 25.05 -4.94 -0.60
CA LEU A 44 26.32 -4.38 -0.12
C LEU A 44 26.76 -4.95 1.24
N VAL A 45 25.82 -5.41 2.07
CA VAL A 45 26.10 -5.93 3.41
C VAL A 45 26.01 -7.46 3.52
N GLY A 46 25.80 -8.17 2.41
CA GLY A 46 25.67 -9.63 2.39
C GLY A 46 24.36 -10.13 3.02
N ALA A 47 23.29 -9.34 2.93
CA ALA A 47 21.96 -9.64 3.47
C ALA A 47 20.90 -9.86 2.37
N GLU A 48 21.31 -10.32 1.19
CA GLU A 48 20.42 -10.63 0.06
C GLU A 48 19.34 -11.65 0.40
N TYR A 49 19.58 -12.52 1.40
CA TYR A 49 18.58 -13.46 1.92
C TYR A 49 17.31 -12.76 2.43
N LEU A 50 17.35 -11.47 2.75
CA LEU A 50 16.17 -10.69 3.14
C LEU A 50 15.17 -10.50 1.98
N PHE A 51 15.60 -10.70 0.74
CA PHE A 51 14.78 -10.59 -0.47
C PHE A 51 14.49 -11.95 -1.13
N ASP A 52 14.75 -13.06 -0.42
CA ASP A 52 14.49 -14.40 -0.92
C ASP A 52 12.99 -14.64 -1.14
N GLU A 53 12.63 -15.09 -2.34
CA GLU A 53 11.25 -15.35 -2.77
C GLU A 53 10.59 -16.49 -1.97
N SER A 54 11.37 -17.39 -1.37
CA SER A 54 10.84 -18.46 -0.51
C SER A 54 10.14 -17.93 0.75
N GLN A 55 10.42 -16.69 1.16
CA GLN A 55 9.77 -16.05 2.32
C GLN A 55 8.30 -15.71 2.10
N TRP A 56 7.83 -15.79 0.86
CA TRP A 56 6.47 -15.42 0.46
C TRP A 56 5.54 -16.63 0.42
N GLY A 57 6.04 -17.80 0.84
CA GLY A 57 5.28 -19.04 0.98
C GLY A 57 4.67 -19.52 -0.34
N ASP A 58 3.54 -20.23 -0.22
CA ASP A 58 2.89 -20.90 -1.35
C ASP A 58 2.20 -19.94 -2.34
N LEU A 59 2.33 -18.61 -2.15
CA LEU A 59 1.76 -17.61 -3.08
C LEU A 59 2.21 -17.87 -4.52
N PHE A 60 3.45 -18.32 -4.71
CA PHE A 60 4.03 -18.61 -6.02
C PHE A 60 3.73 -20.03 -6.54
N GLU A 61 3.08 -20.89 -5.76
CA GLU A 61 2.63 -22.21 -6.22
C GLU A 61 1.32 -22.17 -7.03
N MET A 62 0.65 -21.00 -7.03
CA MET A 62 -0.59 -20.78 -7.74
C MET A 62 -0.37 -20.58 -9.25
N SER A 63 -1.38 -20.93 -10.07
CA SER A 63 -1.38 -20.50 -11.48
C SER A 63 -1.30 -18.98 -11.60
N ALA A 64 -0.59 -18.46 -12.60
CA ALA A 64 -0.41 -17.01 -12.80
C ALA A 64 -1.73 -16.22 -12.82
N GLY A 65 -2.79 -16.79 -13.42
CA GLY A 65 -4.11 -16.17 -13.43
C GLY A 65 -4.76 -16.07 -12.05
N MET A 66 -4.62 -17.11 -11.22
CA MET A 66 -5.11 -17.09 -9.84
C MET A 66 -4.27 -16.15 -8.96
N LEU A 67 -2.95 -16.13 -9.14
CA LEU A 67 -2.06 -15.21 -8.45
C LEU A 67 -2.42 -13.76 -8.73
N LEU A 68 -2.61 -13.39 -10.00
CA LEU A 68 -3.04 -12.06 -10.40
C LEU A 68 -4.41 -11.68 -9.84
N LEU A 69 -5.39 -12.61 -9.88
CA LEU A 69 -6.70 -12.37 -9.29
C LEU A 69 -6.59 -12.09 -7.78
N GLN A 70 -5.78 -12.87 -7.06
CA GLN A 70 -5.59 -12.67 -5.63
C GLN A 70 -4.90 -11.34 -5.32
N ILE A 71 -3.78 -11.06 -5.98
CA ILE A 71 -2.95 -9.88 -5.70
C ILE A 71 -3.59 -8.57 -6.17
N VAL A 72 -4.30 -8.59 -7.29
CA VAL A 72 -4.83 -7.35 -7.92
C VAL A 72 -6.29 -7.08 -7.52
N VAL A 73 -7.08 -8.10 -7.19
CA VAL A 73 -8.51 -7.92 -6.90
C VAL A 73 -8.85 -8.27 -5.45
N VAL A 74 -8.56 -9.50 -5.03
CA VAL A 74 -9.03 -10.01 -3.74
C VAL A 74 -8.32 -9.32 -2.57
N ALA A 75 -6.99 -9.33 -2.55
CA ALA A 75 -6.18 -8.76 -1.48
C ALA A 75 -6.43 -7.24 -1.32
N PRO A 76 -6.45 -6.42 -2.38
CA PRO A 76 -6.73 -4.99 -2.25
C PRO A 76 -8.07 -4.67 -1.58
N ILE A 77 -9.12 -5.42 -1.91
CA ILE A 77 -10.44 -5.23 -1.31
C ILE A 77 -10.43 -5.68 0.16
N LEU A 78 -9.94 -6.88 0.44
CA LEU A 78 -9.91 -7.44 1.79
C LEU A 78 -9.06 -6.59 2.74
N GLU A 79 -7.85 -6.24 2.34
CA GLU A 79 -6.96 -5.41 3.16
C GLU A 79 -7.53 -4.02 3.41
N THR A 80 -8.17 -3.41 2.40
CA THR A 80 -8.84 -2.11 2.59
C THR A 80 -9.99 -2.21 3.58
N LEU A 81 -10.77 -3.29 3.54
CA LEU A 81 -11.85 -3.55 4.49
C LEU A 81 -11.31 -3.80 5.91
N LEU A 82 -10.19 -4.51 6.06
CA LEU A 82 -9.52 -4.73 7.35
C LEU A 82 -8.85 -3.46 7.89
N MET A 83 -8.38 -2.57 7.01
CA MET A 83 -7.80 -1.29 7.38
C MET A 83 -8.86 -0.33 7.93
N ALA A 84 -10.11 -0.42 7.47
CA ALA A 84 -11.20 0.45 7.89
C ALA A 84 -11.46 0.46 9.42
N PRO A 85 -11.68 -0.69 10.10
CA PRO A 85 -11.88 -0.70 11.55
C PRO A 85 -10.63 -0.25 12.32
N LEU A 86 -9.43 -0.59 11.85
CA LEU A 86 -8.17 -0.12 12.43
C LEU A 86 -8.09 1.42 12.40
N LEU A 87 -8.31 2.04 11.24
CA LEU A 87 -8.33 3.49 11.11
C LEU A 87 -9.46 4.13 11.92
N ALA A 88 -10.64 3.50 11.98
CA ALA A 88 -11.76 3.99 12.79
C ALA A 88 -11.43 3.98 14.29
N LEU A 89 -10.67 2.99 14.77
CA LEU A 89 -10.17 2.95 16.15
C LEU A 89 -9.10 4.04 16.37
N LEU A 90 -8.09 4.10 15.51
CA LEU A 90 -6.97 5.04 15.66
C LEU A 90 -7.42 6.51 15.59
N VAL A 91 -8.37 6.85 14.71
CA VAL A 91 -8.91 8.22 14.63
C VAL A 91 -9.69 8.60 15.88
N ARG A 92 -10.30 7.65 16.61
CA ARG A 92 -10.97 7.91 17.88
C ARG A 92 -9.99 8.11 19.04
N LEU A 93 -8.88 7.38 19.03
CA LEU A 93 -7.90 7.40 20.12
C LEU A 93 -6.86 8.53 20.00
N LEU A 94 -6.59 9.00 18.79
CA LEU A 94 -5.48 9.92 18.52
C LEU A 94 -5.96 11.35 18.27
N PRO A 95 -5.20 12.36 18.75
CA PRO A 95 -5.61 13.76 18.65
C PRO A 95 -5.53 14.32 17.22
N ARG A 96 -4.79 13.67 16.32
CA ARG A 96 -4.59 14.14 14.94
C ARG A 96 -4.62 12.97 13.95
N ARG A 97 -5.35 13.12 12.86
CA ARG A 97 -5.50 12.11 11.80
C ARG A 97 -4.17 11.63 11.20
N ARG A 98 -3.16 12.51 11.12
CA ARG A 98 -1.82 12.12 10.64
C ARG A 98 -1.18 11.01 11.48
N TYR A 99 -1.43 10.97 12.79
CA TYR A 99 -0.92 9.91 13.66
C TYR A 99 -1.67 8.60 13.42
N ALA A 100 -2.97 8.65 13.13
CA ALA A 100 -3.74 7.47 12.74
C ALA A 100 -3.23 6.88 11.41
N VAL A 101 -2.89 7.73 10.44
CA VAL A 101 -2.28 7.29 9.17
C VAL A 101 -0.93 6.61 9.42
N LEU A 102 -0.03 7.24 10.19
CA LEU A 102 1.30 6.69 10.45
C LEU A 102 1.24 5.38 11.25
N LEU A 103 0.38 5.30 12.27
CA LEU A 103 0.24 4.09 13.07
C LEU A 103 -0.46 2.96 12.31
N SER A 104 -1.43 3.28 11.43
CA SER A 104 -2.01 2.29 10.52
C SER A 104 -0.95 1.73 9.58
N ALA A 105 -0.16 2.60 8.93
CA ALA A 105 0.92 2.17 8.04
C ALA A 105 1.97 1.33 8.77
N LEU A 106 2.32 1.70 10.00
CA LEU A 106 3.24 0.93 10.83
C LEU A 106 2.67 -0.44 11.20
N ALA A 107 1.40 -0.53 11.56
CA ALA A 107 0.74 -1.81 11.86
C ALA A 107 0.78 -2.75 10.64
N TRP A 108 0.47 -2.24 9.45
CA TRP A 108 0.55 -3.02 8.22
C TRP A 108 1.99 -3.41 7.86
N ALA A 109 2.96 -2.51 8.02
CA ALA A 109 4.36 -2.83 7.83
C ALA A 109 4.83 -3.96 8.76
N ILE A 110 4.45 -3.91 10.04
CA ILE A 110 4.76 -4.96 11.01
C ILE A 110 4.12 -6.28 10.58
N LEU A 111 2.82 -6.29 10.26
CA LEU A 111 2.11 -7.51 9.86
C LEU A 111 2.77 -8.20 8.65
N HIS A 112 3.16 -7.44 7.63
CA HIS A 112 3.85 -8.00 6.47
C HIS A 112 5.29 -8.45 6.77
N SER A 113 5.95 -7.77 7.72
CA SER A 113 7.29 -8.18 8.18
C SER A 113 7.27 -9.49 8.96
N LEU A 114 6.11 -9.95 9.45
CA LEU A 114 5.97 -11.27 10.07
C LEU A 114 6.11 -12.40 9.04
N SER A 115 5.78 -12.15 7.77
CA SER A 115 5.97 -13.09 6.66
C SER A 115 7.35 -12.95 6.04
N ALA A 116 7.71 -11.74 5.61
CA ALA A 116 9.01 -11.44 5.00
C ALA A 116 9.58 -10.16 5.63
N PRO A 117 10.67 -10.22 6.43
CA PRO A 117 11.12 -9.10 7.26
C PRO A 117 11.32 -7.76 6.53
N ILE A 118 11.82 -7.78 5.29
CA ILE A 118 12.06 -6.56 4.50
C ILE A 118 10.78 -5.98 3.92
N TRP A 119 9.72 -6.78 3.78
CA TRP A 119 8.50 -6.41 3.09
C TRP A 119 7.86 -5.18 3.71
N GLY A 120 7.73 -5.16 5.04
CA GLY A 120 7.14 -4.02 5.74
C GLY A 120 7.84 -2.70 5.46
N ILE A 121 9.17 -2.71 5.33
CA ILE A 121 9.96 -1.52 4.99
C ILE A 121 9.59 -1.02 3.59
N CYS A 122 9.50 -1.93 2.62
CA CYS A 122 9.16 -1.62 1.24
C CYS A 122 7.75 -1.02 1.10
N ILE A 123 6.75 -1.60 1.78
CA ILE A 123 5.34 -1.21 1.62
C ILE A 123 4.85 -0.12 2.58
N PHE A 124 5.63 0.23 3.61
CA PHE A 124 5.23 1.22 4.62
C PHE A 124 4.72 2.53 3.99
N TRP A 125 5.43 3.05 2.99
CA TRP A 125 5.02 4.26 2.29
C TRP A 125 3.67 4.11 1.57
N THR A 126 3.48 2.98 0.88
CA THR A 126 2.22 2.68 0.18
C THR A 126 1.03 2.74 1.15
N PHE A 127 1.17 2.17 2.34
CA PHE A 127 0.11 2.18 3.35
C PHE A 127 -0.15 3.56 3.97
N ILE A 128 0.82 4.48 3.96
CA ILE A 128 0.56 5.89 4.28
C ILE A 128 -0.42 6.48 3.26
N ILE A 129 -0.18 6.23 1.97
CA ILE A 129 -1.04 6.76 0.91
C ILE A 129 -2.42 6.11 0.94
N PHE A 130 -2.51 4.79 1.13
CA PHE A 130 -3.79 4.08 1.26
C PHE A 130 -4.59 4.58 2.45
N SER A 131 -3.96 4.69 3.62
CA SER A 131 -4.62 5.20 4.84
C SER A 131 -5.09 6.65 4.67
N THR A 132 -4.31 7.47 3.97
CA THR A 132 -4.68 8.87 3.66
C THR A 132 -5.88 8.92 2.71
N ALA A 133 -5.84 8.19 1.60
CA ALA A 133 -6.91 8.11 0.63
C ALA A 133 -8.22 7.62 1.28
N PHE A 134 -8.12 6.57 2.11
CA PHE A 134 -9.26 6.05 2.85
C PHE A 134 -9.89 7.13 3.73
N LEU A 135 -9.12 7.83 4.57
CA LEU A 135 -9.65 8.86 5.47
C LEU A 135 -10.23 10.07 4.71
N VAL A 136 -9.65 10.46 3.58
CA VAL A 136 -10.12 11.57 2.75
C VAL A 136 -11.48 11.25 2.12
N TRP A 137 -11.61 10.07 1.53
CA TRP A 137 -12.83 9.64 0.86
C TRP A 137 -13.90 9.12 1.82
N ARG A 138 -13.50 8.78 3.07
CA ARG A 138 -14.45 8.41 4.13
C ARG A 138 -15.40 9.53 4.51
N GLU A 139 -14.99 10.78 4.27
CA GLU A 139 -15.84 11.96 4.45
C GLU A 139 -16.98 12.06 3.42
N VAL A 140 -16.88 11.34 2.29
CA VAL A 140 -17.96 11.21 1.30
C VAL A 140 -18.87 10.03 1.67
N SER A 141 -18.32 8.81 1.69
CA SER A 141 -19.01 7.63 2.24
C SER A 141 -18.01 6.51 2.52
N PHE A 142 -18.46 5.49 3.26
CA PHE A 142 -17.63 4.30 3.50
C PHE A 142 -17.24 3.61 2.19
N TRP A 143 -18.19 3.39 1.28
CA TRP A 143 -17.94 2.70 0.02
C TRP A 143 -17.06 3.50 -0.96
N HIS A 144 -17.11 4.83 -0.92
CA HIS A 144 -16.15 5.65 -1.68
C HIS A 144 -14.72 5.45 -1.15
N ALA A 145 -14.54 5.43 0.18
CA ALA A 145 -13.23 5.18 0.79
C ALA A 145 -12.67 3.81 0.40
N VAL A 146 -13.51 2.77 0.48
CA VAL A 146 -13.13 1.42 0.08
C VAL A 146 -12.78 1.38 -1.40
N GLY A 147 -13.67 1.85 -2.29
CA GLY A 147 -13.48 1.76 -3.74
C GLY A 147 -12.24 2.52 -4.22
N VAL A 148 -12.03 3.76 -3.76
CA VAL A 148 -10.87 4.56 -4.17
C VAL A 148 -9.57 3.95 -3.66
N THR A 149 -9.53 3.55 -2.39
CA THR A 149 -8.31 3.00 -1.78
C THR A 149 -7.95 1.66 -2.40
N ALA A 150 -8.94 0.75 -2.54
CA ALA A 150 -8.74 -0.55 -3.17
C ALA A 150 -8.31 -0.43 -4.63
N ALA A 151 -8.79 0.58 -5.37
CA ALA A 151 -8.35 0.82 -6.75
C ALA A 151 -6.90 1.31 -6.83
N ILE A 152 -6.46 2.23 -5.96
CA ILE A 152 -5.05 2.64 -5.90
C ILE A 152 -4.18 1.43 -5.54
N HIS A 153 -4.65 0.61 -4.60
CA HIS A 153 -3.97 -0.60 -4.16
C HIS A 153 -3.87 -1.65 -5.28
N ALA A 154 -4.97 -1.91 -6.00
CA ALA A 154 -4.98 -2.79 -7.17
C ALA A 154 -3.99 -2.32 -8.25
N LEU A 155 -3.90 -1.02 -8.55
CA LEU A 155 -2.92 -0.48 -9.50
C LEU A 155 -1.48 -0.67 -9.02
N ASN A 156 -1.23 -0.47 -7.72
CA ASN A 156 0.09 -0.68 -7.13
C ASN A 156 0.52 -2.15 -7.22
N ASN A 157 -0.40 -3.06 -6.92
CA ASN A 157 -0.17 -4.50 -6.97
C ASN A 157 -0.08 -5.04 -8.40
N ALA A 158 -0.88 -4.52 -9.34
CA ALA A 158 -0.76 -4.87 -10.75
C ALA A 158 0.60 -4.47 -11.31
N PHE A 159 1.10 -3.29 -10.97
CA PHE A 159 2.43 -2.85 -11.39
C PHE A 159 3.54 -3.75 -10.82
N ALA A 160 3.48 -4.06 -9.53
CA ALA A 160 4.44 -4.98 -8.90
C ALA A 160 4.35 -6.41 -9.48
N GLY A 161 3.14 -6.92 -9.66
CA GLY A 161 2.88 -8.26 -10.20
C GLY A 161 3.32 -8.42 -11.66
N LEU A 162 3.24 -7.38 -12.48
CA LEU A 162 3.82 -7.39 -13.83
C LEU A 162 5.35 -7.59 -13.79
N GLY A 163 6.03 -7.00 -12.80
CA GLY A 163 7.46 -7.22 -12.61
C GLY A 163 7.80 -8.68 -12.32
N LEU A 164 6.98 -9.35 -11.50
CA LEU A 164 7.16 -10.75 -11.11
C LEU A 164 6.83 -11.75 -12.23
N VAL A 165 5.85 -11.45 -13.09
CA VAL A 165 5.48 -12.34 -14.20
C VAL A 165 6.46 -12.22 -15.39
N LEU A 166 7.22 -11.12 -15.47
CA LEU A 166 8.17 -10.85 -16.55
C LEU A 166 9.63 -11.16 -16.19
N SER A 167 9.92 -11.49 -14.92
CA SER A 167 11.23 -11.93 -14.41
C SER A 167 11.40 -13.43 -14.53
#